data_AF-A0A7Y3VAZ4-F1
#
_entry.id   AF-A0A7Y3VAZ4-F1
#
_cell.length_a   1.000
_cell.length_b   1.000
_cell.length_c   1.000
_cell.angle_alpha   90.00
_cell.angle_beta   90.00
_cell.angle_gamma   90.00
#
_symmetry.space_group_name_H-M   'P 1'
#
loop_
_entity.id
_entity.type
_entity.pdbx_description
1 polymer ?
#
loop_
_entity_poly.entity_id
_entity_poly.type
_entity_poly.pdbx_seq_one_letter_code
_entity_poly.pdbx_strand_id
1 'polypeptide(L)'
;MGDFFDLTPPVLAGGGLLVALLLIFCLVALHRKLIRQADYFRQQARSLDKSLQKSTKQLLEIRSAAIGLGQRVTEQQEMIAHLSERLKQLENADTDARLYSRASKMAKLGADINELIEECELPKAEAELMLSLQKKLTGKEAVPPLTSDPDRKPPYPTGKKR
;
A
#
# COMPACT_ATOMS: atom_id res chain seq x y z
N MET A 1 32.09 -0.07 -96.07
CA MET A 1 31.75 0.18 -94.65
C MET A 1 33.06 0.47 -93.91
N GLY A 2 33.63 1.67 -94.11
CA GLY A 2 34.95 1.98 -93.57
C GLY A 2 35.32 3.46 -93.47
N ASP A 3 34.42 4.39 -93.80
CA ASP A 3 34.81 5.80 -94.03
C ASP A 3 34.31 6.77 -92.95
N PHE A 4 33.95 6.27 -91.76
CA PHE A 4 33.61 7.13 -90.60
C PHE A 4 34.78 7.37 -89.64
N PHE A 5 35.94 6.73 -89.86
CA PHE A 5 37.09 6.81 -88.94
C PHE A 5 38.11 7.91 -89.30
N ASP A 6 37.99 8.54 -90.48
CA ASP A 6 38.84 9.67 -90.93
C ASP A 6 38.19 11.05 -90.69
N LEU A 7 37.23 11.16 -89.77
CA LEU A 7 36.74 12.46 -89.30
C LEU A 7 37.66 12.99 -88.18
N THR A 8 38.53 13.92 -88.56
CA THR A 8 39.23 14.91 -87.71
C THR A 8 39.42 14.54 -86.22
N PRO A 9 40.66 14.24 -85.75
CA PRO A 9 40.95 13.94 -84.34
C PRO A 9 40.39 14.93 -83.29
N PRO A 10 40.23 16.25 -83.54
CA PRO A 10 39.61 17.14 -82.56
C PRO A 10 38.11 16.87 -82.29
N VAL A 11 37.36 16.33 -83.26
CA VAL A 11 35.90 16.10 -83.11
C VAL A 11 35.64 14.87 -82.24
N LEU A 12 36.42 13.80 -82.42
CA LEU A 12 36.34 12.59 -81.59
C LEU A 12 36.71 12.90 -80.12
N ALA A 13 37.77 13.71 -79.92
CA ALA A 13 38.21 14.14 -78.60
C ALA A 13 37.14 14.99 -77.88
N GLY A 14 36.47 15.90 -78.60
CA GLY A 14 35.37 16.69 -78.04
C GLY A 14 34.16 15.85 -77.64
N GLY A 15 33.76 14.89 -78.48
CA GLY A 15 32.66 13.97 -78.19
C GLY A 15 32.89 13.11 -76.94
N GLY A 16 34.09 12.54 -76.80
CA GLY A 16 34.45 11.76 -75.61
C GLY A 16 34.41 12.56 -74.31
N LEU A 17 34.86 13.82 -74.35
CA LEU A 17 34.87 14.71 -73.18
C LEU A 17 33.44 15.10 -72.77
N LEU A 18 32.54 15.35 -73.74
CA LEU A 18 31.13 15.58 -73.46
C LEU A 18 30.44 14.36 -72.83
N VAL A 19 30.70 13.15 -73.34
CA VAL A 19 30.14 11.91 -72.77
C VAL A 19 30.66 11.69 -71.35
N ALA A 20 31.95 11.93 -71.10
CA ALA A 20 32.53 11.82 -69.77
C ALA A 20 31.90 12.81 -68.78
N LEU A 21 31.71 14.07 -69.18
CA LEU A 21 31.04 15.08 -68.36
C LEU A 21 29.57 14.72 -68.06
N LEU A 22 28.84 14.21 -69.05
CA LEU A 22 27.46 13.73 -68.87
C LEU A 22 27.39 12.54 -67.91
N LEU A 23 28.32 11.59 -68.01
CA LEU A 23 28.42 10.46 -67.08
C LEU A 23 28.72 10.94 -65.66
N ILE A 24 29.68 11.83 -65.47
CA ILE A 24 30.01 12.41 -64.16
C ILE A 24 28.80 13.14 -63.58
N PHE A 25 28.12 13.95 -64.39
CA PHE A 25 26.91 14.67 -63.97
C PHE A 25 25.80 13.69 -63.54
N CYS A 26 25.58 12.62 -64.30
CA CYS A 26 24.60 11.58 -63.98
C CYS A 26 24.96 10.87 -62.67
N LEU A 27 26.22 10.48 -62.47
CA LEU A 27 26.70 9.85 -61.24
C LEU A 27 26.51 10.76 -60.02
N VAL A 28 26.84 12.06 -60.14
CA VAL A 28 26.64 13.03 -59.05
C VAL A 28 25.15 13.20 -58.74
N ALA A 29 24.29 13.26 -59.75
CA ALA A 29 22.84 13.37 -59.57
C ALA A 29 22.27 12.13 -58.87
N LEU A 30 22.69 10.93 -59.26
CA LEU A 30 22.28 9.66 -58.63
C LEU A 30 22.78 9.58 -57.18
N HIS A 31 24.04 9.92 -56.94
CA HIS A 31 24.62 9.94 -55.60
C HIS A 31 23.88 10.93 -54.68
N ARG A 32 23.54 12.13 -55.19
CA ARG A 32 22.73 13.11 -54.46
C ARG A 32 21.32 12.57 -54.15
N LYS A 33 20.68 11.85 -55.07
CA LYS A 33 19.37 11.22 -54.83
C LYS A 33 19.45 10.12 -53.76
N LEU A 34 20.47 9.27 -53.81
CA LEU A 34 20.72 8.22 -52.82
C LEU A 34 20.94 8.80 -51.41
N ILE A 35 21.76 9.85 -51.30
CA ILE A 35 21.98 10.55 -50.02
C ILE A 35 20.66 11.14 -49.49
N ARG A 36 19.89 11.84 -50.33
CA ARG A 36 18.60 12.41 -49.93
C ARG A 36 17.63 11.35 -49.44
N GLN A 37 17.61 10.19 -50.09
CA GLN A 37 16.75 9.08 -49.68
C GLN A 37 17.19 8.48 -48.35
N ALA A 38 18.50 8.30 -48.14
CA ALA A 38 19.05 7.87 -46.86
C ALA A 38 18.73 8.87 -45.74
N ASP A 39 18.81 10.18 -46.02
CA ASP A 39 18.47 11.22 -45.06
C ASP A 39 16.98 11.22 -44.70
N TYR A 40 16.10 10.99 -45.68
CA TYR A 40 14.66 10.86 -45.43
C TYR A 40 14.34 9.70 -44.49
N PHE A 41 14.92 8.52 -44.75
CA PHE A 41 14.75 7.35 -43.87
C PHE A 41 15.35 7.61 -42.48
N ARG A 42 16.52 8.26 -42.40
CA ARG A 42 17.12 8.67 -41.12
C ARG A 42 16.23 9.64 -40.34
N GLN A 43 15.56 10.57 -41.00
CA GLN A 43 14.63 11.50 -40.36
C GLN A 43 13.41 10.77 -39.80
N GLN A 44 12.82 9.85 -40.58
CA GLN A 44 11.71 9.02 -40.11
C GLN A 44 12.10 8.17 -38.90
N ALA A 45 13.27 7.51 -38.96
CA ALA A 45 13.80 6.72 -37.85
C ALA A 45 13.98 7.58 -36.59
N ARG A 46 14.55 8.79 -36.74
CA ARG A 46 14.69 9.75 -35.63
C ARG A 46 13.36 10.23 -35.07
N SER A 47 12.33 10.44 -35.90
CA SER A 47 11.02 10.82 -35.40
C SER A 47 10.34 9.70 -34.63
N LEU A 48 10.49 8.44 -35.10
CA LEU A 48 9.97 7.27 -34.40
C LEU A 48 10.67 7.08 -33.05
N ASP A 49 12.00 7.18 -33.04
CA ASP A 49 12.80 7.09 -31.81
C ASP A 49 12.41 8.17 -30.80
N LYS A 50 12.20 9.42 -31.26
CA LYS A 50 11.69 10.50 -30.38
C LYS A 50 10.33 10.18 -29.80
N SER A 51 9.40 9.63 -30.59
CA SER A 51 8.08 9.23 -30.10
C SER A 51 8.17 8.09 -29.09
N LEU A 52 9.00 7.07 -29.35
CA LEU A 52 9.26 5.99 -28.40
C LEU A 52 9.84 6.54 -27.10
N GLN A 53 10.88 7.38 -27.16
CA GLN A 53 11.46 7.99 -25.97
C GLN A 53 10.45 8.82 -25.17
N LYS A 54 9.56 9.56 -25.83
CA LYS A 54 8.47 10.29 -25.16
C LYS A 54 7.54 9.33 -24.43
N SER A 55 7.08 8.26 -25.09
CA SER A 55 6.22 7.26 -24.47
C SER A 55 6.92 6.53 -23.32
N THR A 56 8.19 6.17 -23.46
CA THR A 56 8.98 5.56 -22.38
C THR A 56 9.09 6.48 -21.17
N LYS A 57 9.32 7.79 -21.38
CA LYS A 57 9.32 8.78 -20.28
C LYS A 57 7.98 8.85 -19.57
N GLN A 58 6.88 8.91 -20.32
CA GLN A 58 5.52 8.90 -19.76
C GLN A 58 5.25 7.62 -18.95
N LEU A 59 5.66 6.45 -19.45
CA LEU A 59 5.54 5.19 -18.72
C LEU A 59 6.35 5.19 -17.42
N LEU A 60 7.54 5.80 -17.43
CA LEU A 60 8.38 5.92 -16.24
C LEU A 60 7.74 6.83 -15.19
N GLU A 61 7.17 7.96 -15.62
CA GLU A 61 6.39 8.85 -14.76
C GLU A 61 5.17 8.13 -14.15
N ILE A 62 4.38 7.43 -14.97
CA ILE A 62 3.23 6.66 -14.51
C ILE A 62 3.65 5.57 -13.52
N ARG A 63 4.75 4.85 -13.82
CA ARG A 63 5.29 3.83 -12.90
C ARG A 63 5.67 4.43 -11.56
N SER A 64 6.33 5.59 -11.56
CA SER A 64 6.70 6.28 -10.32
C SER A 64 5.49 6.71 -9.51
N ALA A 65 4.46 7.24 -10.18
CA ALA A 65 3.18 7.61 -9.56
C ALA A 65 2.45 6.38 -8.98
N ALA A 66 2.42 5.26 -9.73
CA ALA A 66 1.80 4.02 -9.27
C ALA A 66 2.49 3.43 -8.03
N ILE A 67 3.83 3.49 -7.97
CA ILE A 67 4.60 3.09 -6.78
C ILE A 67 4.22 3.97 -5.58
N GLY A 68 4.18 5.29 -5.77
CA GLY A 68 3.78 6.22 -4.71
C GLY A 68 2.37 5.96 -4.20
N LEU A 69 1.41 5.71 -5.10
CA LEU A 69 0.04 5.35 -4.73
C LEU A 69 -0.01 4.01 -3.99
N GLY A 70 0.76 3.01 -4.41
CA GLY A 70 0.83 1.72 -3.73
C GLY A 70 1.29 1.84 -2.26
N GLN A 71 2.28 2.71 -2.00
CA GLN A 71 2.72 3.01 -0.64
C GLN A 71 1.60 3.65 0.19
N ARG A 72 0.89 4.65 -0.37
CA ARG A 72 -0.23 5.31 0.32
C ARG A 72 -1.39 4.36 0.63
N VAL A 73 -1.72 3.46 -0.30
CA VAL A 73 -2.75 2.45 -0.08
C VAL A 73 -2.33 1.48 1.02
N THR A 74 -1.04 1.11 1.08
CA THR A 74 -0.52 0.23 2.13
C THR A 74 -0.56 0.93 3.50
N GLU A 75 -0.14 2.20 3.59
CA GLU A 75 -0.26 3.03 4.80
C GLU A 75 -1.72 3.12 5.27
N GLN A 76 -2.66 3.36 4.35
CA GLN A 76 -4.09 3.42 4.67
C GLN A 76 -4.63 2.06 5.13
N GLN A 77 -4.21 0.97 4.50
CA GLN A 77 -4.61 -0.38 4.89
C GLN A 77 -4.13 -0.72 6.31
N GLU A 78 -2.91 -0.32 6.67
CA GLU A 78 -2.38 -0.49 8.02
C GLU A 78 -3.16 0.32 9.05
N MET A 79 -3.49 1.58 8.74
CA MET A 79 -4.35 2.40 9.60
C MET A 79 -5.73 1.75 9.78
N ILE A 80 -6.37 1.31 8.70
CA ILE A 80 -7.69 0.64 8.77
C ILE A 80 -7.62 -0.63 9.62
N ALA A 81 -6.57 -1.44 9.45
CA ALA A 81 -6.37 -2.65 10.26
C ALA A 81 -6.22 -2.31 11.75
N HIS A 82 -5.42 -1.30 12.08
CA HIS A 82 -5.27 -0.85 13.47
C HIS A 82 -6.59 -0.31 14.04
N LEU A 83 -7.34 0.50 13.28
CA LEU A 83 -8.65 0.99 13.71
C LEU A 83 -9.64 -0.15 13.93
N SER A 84 -9.67 -1.14 13.04
CA SER A 84 -10.52 -2.32 13.19
C SER A 84 -10.21 -3.10 14.47
N GLU A 85 -8.93 -3.27 14.80
CA GLU A 85 -8.51 -3.94 16.04
C GLU A 85 -8.95 -3.15 17.27
N ARG A 86 -8.79 -1.82 17.25
CA ARG A 86 -9.27 -0.94 18.34
C ARG A 86 -10.79 -0.98 18.50
N LEU A 87 -11.54 -0.99 17.39
CA LEU A 87 -12.99 -1.12 17.43
C LEU A 87 -13.42 -2.45 18.05
N LYS A 88 -12.77 -3.55 17.68
CA LYS A 88 -13.04 -4.87 18.27
C LYS A 88 -12.78 -4.90 19.77
N GLN A 89 -11.69 -4.28 20.23
CA GLN A 89 -11.39 -4.17 21.66
C GLN A 89 -12.44 -3.34 22.41
N LEU A 90 -12.91 -2.25 21.81
CA LEU A 90 -13.97 -1.41 22.38
C LEU A 90 -15.32 -2.11 22.42
N GLU A 91 -15.68 -2.84 21.36
CA GLU A 91 -16.91 -3.62 21.27
C GLU A 91 -16.96 -4.70 22.35
N ASN A 92 -15.85 -5.43 22.56
CA ASN A 92 -15.75 -6.42 23.61
C ASN A 92 -15.88 -5.78 25.00
N ALA A 93 -15.16 -4.67 25.25
CA ALA A 93 -15.21 -3.98 26.53
C ALA A 93 -16.60 -3.40 26.85
N ASP A 94 -17.33 -2.88 25.85
CA ASP A 94 -18.70 -2.38 26.04
C ASP A 94 -19.68 -3.53 26.32
N THR A 95 -19.51 -4.67 25.63
CA THR A 95 -20.32 -5.87 25.87
C THR A 95 -20.14 -6.36 27.31
N ASP A 96 -18.89 -6.52 27.76
CA ASP A 96 -18.58 -6.94 29.13
C ASP A 96 -19.13 -5.94 30.17
N ALA A 97 -18.92 -4.64 29.96
CA ALA A 97 -19.41 -3.62 30.87
C ALA A 97 -20.94 -3.63 31.01
N ARG A 98 -21.67 -3.90 29.92
CA ARG A 98 -23.14 -4.01 29.93
C ARG A 98 -23.60 -5.24 30.70
N LEU A 99 -22.94 -6.38 30.52
CA LEU A 99 -23.21 -7.62 31.28
C LEU A 99 -22.99 -7.41 32.78
N TYR A 100 -21.84 -6.84 33.18
CA TYR A 100 -21.54 -6.56 34.59
C TYR A 100 -22.48 -5.51 35.22
N SER A 101 -22.86 -4.47 34.48
CA SER A 101 -23.81 -3.45 34.96
C SER A 101 -25.20 -4.05 35.20
N ARG A 102 -25.65 -4.95 34.31
CA ARG A 102 -26.91 -5.69 34.48
C ARG A 102 -26.87 -6.62 35.69
N ALA A 103 -25.82 -7.44 35.79
CA ALA A 103 -25.63 -8.36 36.91
C ALA A 103 -25.56 -7.63 38.26
N SER A 104 -24.89 -6.47 38.33
CA SER A 104 -24.80 -5.65 39.55
C SER A 104 -26.18 -5.17 40.02
N LYS A 105 -27.07 -4.81 39.09
CA LYS A 105 -28.45 -4.42 39.43
C LYS A 105 -29.25 -5.60 39.96
N MET A 106 -29.18 -6.77 39.31
CA MET A 106 -29.90 -7.97 39.77
C MET A 106 -29.37 -8.47 41.12
N ALA A 107 -28.06 -8.45 41.32
CA ALA A 107 -27.43 -8.80 42.61
C ALA A 107 -27.88 -7.86 43.75
N LYS A 108 -28.06 -6.56 43.49
CA LYS A 108 -28.61 -5.61 44.47
C LYS A 108 -30.08 -5.89 44.82
N LEU A 109 -30.84 -6.42 43.86
CA LEU A 109 -32.24 -6.83 44.07
C LEU A 109 -32.35 -8.19 44.78
N GLY A 110 -31.23 -8.88 45.01
CA GLY A 110 -31.18 -10.14 45.76
C GLY A 110 -31.29 -11.40 44.90
N ALA A 111 -31.02 -11.31 43.59
CA ALA A 111 -30.98 -12.46 42.70
C ALA A 111 -29.99 -13.54 43.18
N ASP A 112 -30.34 -14.82 42.96
CA ASP A 112 -29.50 -15.96 43.31
C ASP A 112 -28.36 -16.18 42.31
N ILE A 113 -27.35 -16.98 42.69
CA ILE A 113 -26.20 -17.33 41.84
C ILE A 113 -26.64 -17.93 40.51
N ASN A 114 -27.63 -18.83 40.52
CA ASN A 114 -28.05 -19.52 39.30
C ASN A 114 -28.77 -18.56 38.34
N GLU A 115 -29.54 -17.64 38.89
CA GLU A 115 -30.27 -16.61 38.13
C GLU A 115 -29.30 -15.60 37.49
N LEU A 116 -28.20 -15.27 38.17
CA LEU A 116 -27.13 -14.42 37.61
C LEU A 116 -26.38 -15.11 36.46
N ILE A 117 -26.15 -16.42 36.57
CA ILE A 117 -25.44 -17.22 35.55
C ILE A 117 -26.29 -17.34 34.28
N GLU A 118 -27.58 -17.65 34.41
CA GLU A 118 -28.45 -17.83 33.24
C GLU A 118 -28.77 -16.49 32.53
N GLU A 119 -29.06 -15.42 33.27
CA GLU A 119 -29.59 -14.19 32.66
C GLU A 119 -28.49 -13.17 32.28
N CYS A 120 -27.31 -13.23 32.91
CA CYS A 120 -26.16 -12.38 32.57
C CYS A 120 -25.00 -13.15 31.92
N GLU A 121 -25.16 -14.45 31.66
CA GLU A 121 -24.17 -15.33 31.01
C GLU A 121 -22.79 -15.31 31.69
N LEU A 122 -22.75 -15.05 33.00
CA LEU A 122 -21.51 -14.94 33.77
C LEU A 122 -21.01 -16.32 34.21
N PRO A 123 -19.69 -16.56 34.21
CA PRO A 123 -19.14 -17.79 34.75
C PRO A 123 -19.37 -17.88 36.27
N LYS A 124 -19.54 -19.10 36.79
CA LYS A 124 -19.88 -19.37 38.19
C LYS A 124 -18.99 -18.66 39.21
N ALA A 125 -17.68 -18.64 38.96
CA ALA A 125 -16.71 -17.98 39.84
C ALA A 125 -16.91 -16.46 39.93
N GLU A 126 -17.34 -15.81 38.85
CA GLU A 126 -17.59 -14.35 38.83
C GLU A 126 -18.91 -14.00 39.51
N ALA A 127 -19.96 -14.81 39.31
CA ALA A 127 -21.23 -14.65 40.01
C ALA A 127 -21.08 -14.81 41.53
N GLU A 128 -20.31 -15.82 41.97
CA GLU A 128 -19.96 -16.01 43.39
C GLU A 128 -19.22 -14.80 43.98
N LEU A 129 -18.23 -14.29 43.24
CA LEU A 129 -17.49 -13.10 43.65
C LEU A 129 -18.41 -11.88 43.76
N MET A 130 -19.26 -11.61 42.76
CA MET A 130 -20.19 -10.47 42.77
C MET A 130 -21.16 -10.50 43.96
N LEU A 131 -21.73 -11.67 44.29
CA LEU A 131 -22.60 -11.80 45.45
C LEU A 131 -21.84 -11.63 46.76
N SER A 132 -20.61 -12.13 46.86
CA SER A 132 -19.77 -11.93 48.05
C SER A 132 -19.43 -10.45 48.27
N LEU A 133 -19.11 -9.73 47.18
CA LEU A 133 -18.86 -8.28 47.21
C LEU A 133 -20.12 -7.52 47.62
N GLN A 134 -21.30 -7.89 47.12
CA GLN A 134 -22.53 -7.24 47.57
C GLN A 134 -22.89 -7.53 49.02
N LYS A 135 -22.68 -8.75 49.50
CA LYS A 135 -22.86 -9.10 50.92
C LYS A 135 -21.95 -8.25 51.82
N LYS A 136 -20.73 -7.98 51.35
CA LYS A 136 -19.77 -7.10 52.03
C LYS A 136 -20.20 -5.62 52.00
N LEU A 137 -20.67 -5.11 50.85
CA LEU A 137 -21.14 -3.72 50.70
C LEU A 137 -22.45 -3.44 51.46
N THR A 138 -23.35 -4.43 51.55
CA THR A 138 -24.61 -4.35 52.30
C THR A 138 -24.47 -4.63 53.79
N GLY A 139 -23.23 -4.77 54.29
CA GLY A 139 -22.92 -4.88 55.72
C GLY A 139 -23.20 -6.25 56.34
N LYS A 140 -23.43 -7.30 55.53
CA LYS A 140 -23.61 -8.68 56.02
C LYS A 140 -22.28 -9.40 56.32
N GLU A 141 -21.14 -8.85 55.93
CA GLU A 141 -19.82 -9.43 56.20
C GLU A 141 -18.72 -8.35 56.25
N ALA A 142 -17.80 -8.42 57.22
CA ALA A 142 -16.69 -7.46 57.36
C ALA A 142 -15.71 -7.61 56.18
N VAL A 143 -15.42 -6.51 55.49
CA VAL A 143 -14.44 -6.46 54.40
C VAL A 143 -13.06 -6.73 54.99
N PRO A 144 -12.32 -7.78 54.58
CA PRO A 144 -10.91 -7.88 54.88
C PRO A 144 -10.21 -6.69 54.20
N PRO A 145 -9.33 -5.94 54.90
CA PRO A 145 -8.64 -4.82 54.29
C PRO A 145 -7.86 -5.33 53.08
N LEU A 146 -8.08 -4.71 51.91
CA LEU A 146 -7.27 -4.93 50.72
C LEU A 146 -5.87 -4.39 51.03
N THR A 147 -5.00 -5.26 51.54
CA THR A 147 -3.57 -4.95 51.65
C THR A 147 -2.99 -4.96 50.25
N SER A 148 -2.43 -3.83 49.81
CA SER A 148 -1.68 -3.72 48.56
C SER A 148 -0.28 -4.36 48.65
N ASP A 149 0.03 -4.97 49.80
CA ASP A 149 1.36 -5.45 50.16
C ASP A 149 1.27 -6.94 50.58
N PRO A 150 1.82 -7.87 49.78
CA PRO A 150 1.73 -9.31 50.04
C PRO A 150 2.57 -9.79 51.24
N ASP A 151 3.49 -8.96 51.78
CA ASP A 151 4.43 -9.38 52.85
C ASP A 151 4.05 -8.88 54.26
N ARG A 152 2.95 -8.13 54.41
CA ARG A 152 2.59 -7.55 55.71
C ARG A 152 1.78 -8.52 56.58
N LYS A 153 2.44 -9.12 57.57
CA LYS A 153 1.81 -9.98 58.60
C LYS A 153 0.71 -9.21 59.37
N PRO A 154 -0.50 -9.78 59.56
CA PRO A 154 -1.60 -9.09 60.22
C PRO A 154 -1.30 -8.83 61.72
N PRO A 155 -1.74 -7.69 62.30
CA PRO A 155 -1.62 -7.47 63.73
C PRO A 155 -2.52 -8.44 64.49
N TYR A 156 -1.95 -9.16 65.46
CA TYR A 156 -2.67 -10.06 66.35
C TYR A 156 -3.64 -9.28 67.25
N PRO A 157 -4.87 -9.77 67.51
CA PRO A 157 -5.82 -9.05 68.35
C PRO A 157 -5.35 -9.05 69.81
N THR A 158 -5.17 -7.86 70.38
CA THR A 158 -4.99 -7.69 71.82
C THR A 158 -6.34 -7.92 72.50
N GLY A 159 -6.44 -9.01 73.26
CA GLY A 159 -7.62 -9.35 74.04
C GLY A 159 -7.96 -8.23 75.02
N LYS A 160 -9.18 -7.68 74.92
CA LYS A 160 -9.77 -6.86 75.98
C LYS A 160 -10.04 -7.75 77.18
N LYS A 161 -9.35 -7.49 78.30
CA LYS A 161 -9.73 -8.01 79.61
C LYS A 161 -10.86 -7.16 80.17
N ARG A 162 -12.00 -7.82 80.36
CA ARG A 162 -13.16 -7.51 81.22
C ARG A 162 -14.01 -6.29 80.87
#